data_AF-A0A9D8PFB8-F1
#
_entry.id   AF-A0A9D8PFB8-F1
#
_cell.length_a   1.000
_cell.length_b   1.000
_cell.length_c   1.000
_cell.angle_alpha   90.00
_cell.angle_beta   90.00
_cell.angle_gamma   90.00
#
_symmetry.space_group_name_H-M   'P 1'
#
loop_
_entity.id
_entity.type
_entity.pdbx_description
1 polymer ?
#
loop_
_entity_poly.entity_id
_entity_poly.type
_entity_poly.pdbx_seq_one_letter_code
_entity_poly.pdbx_strand_id
1 'polypeptide(L)'
;MLWYQFGPFEAYDAVGRSGDVLALTDSVLSQANNIEEAYYWRGRARLALGDPHAAADDWRTALRYNRNYLAPARALAEQGLTP
;
A
#
# COMPACT_ATOMS: atom_id res chain seq x y z
N MET A 1 -14.60 -17.48 -12.88
CA MET A 1 -14.12 -16.35 -12.06
C MET A 1 -13.19 -15.51 -12.92
N LEU A 2 -13.64 -14.32 -13.31
CA LEU A 2 -12.85 -13.44 -14.16
C LEU A 2 -11.81 -12.72 -13.30
N TRP A 3 -10.55 -13.02 -13.59
CA TRP A 3 -9.43 -12.17 -13.28
C TRP A 3 -9.70 -10.77 -13.83
N TYR A 4 -9.43 -9.75 -13.01
CA TYR A 4 -9.38 -8.33 -13.38
C TYR A 4 -10.72 -7.58 -13.50
N GLN A 5 -11.21 -7.06 -12.37
CA GLN A 5 -12.14 -5.94 -12.35
C GLN A 5 -11.88 -5.11 -11.08
N PHE A 6 -11.15 -3.99 -11.22
CA PHE A 6 -10.70 -3.07 -10.15
C PHE A 6 -10.02 -3.75 -8.96
N GLY A 7 -8.69 -3.62 -8.86
CA GLY A 7 -7.95 -4.03 -7.66
C GLY A 7 -8.62 -3.37 -6.45
N PRO A 8 -9.29 -4.13 -5.55
CA PRO A 8 -10.19 -3.57 -4.55
C PRO A 8 -9.53 -2.49 -3.67
N PHE A 9 -8.21 -2.52 -3.55
CA PHE A 9 -7.42 -1.44 -2.95
C PHE A 9 -7.65 -0.07 -3.60
N GLU A 10 -7.47 0.03 -4.92
CA GLU A 10 -7.62 1.28 -5.67
C GLU A 10 -9.07 1.77 -5.62
N ALA A 11 -10.04 0.86 -5.72
CA ALA A 11 -11.45 1.20 -5.64
C ALA A 11 -11.84 1.79 -4.28
N TYR A 12 -11.36 1.20 -3.18
CA TYR A 12 -11.62 1.71 -1.83
C TYR A 12 -10.83 2.99 -1.53
N ASP A 13 -9.58 3.09 -1.99
CA ASP A 13 -8.76 4.30 -1.83
C ASP A 13 -9.39 5.50 -2.57
N ALA A 14 -9.87 5.30 -3.79
CA ALA A 14 -10.50 6.35 -4.61
C ALA A 14 -11.76 6.96 -3.97
N VAL A 15 -12.46 6.22 -3.12
CA VAL A 15 -13.64 6.70 -2.38
C VAL A 15 -13.33 7.08 -0.92
N GLY A 16 -12.05 7.17 -0.55
CA GLY A 16 -11.61 7.56 0.80
C GLY A 16 -11.87 6.50 1.88
N ARG A 17 -12.14 5.25 1.50
CA ARG A 17 -12.37 4.13 2.41
C ARG A 17 -11.06 3.50 2.87
N SER A 18 -10.18 4.31 3.47
CA SER A 18 -8.84 3.89 3.90
C SER A 18 -8.88 2.76 4.94
N GLY A 19 -9.92 2.71 5.78
CA GLY A 19 -10.11 1.59 6.73
C GLY A 19 -10.32 0.24 6.04
N ASP A 20 -11.07 0.21 4.93
CA ASP A 20 -11.30 -1.01 4.16
C ASP A 20 -10.06 -1.43 3.38
N VAL A 21 -9.29 -0.47 2.84
CA VAL A 21 -7.98 -0.74 2.24
C VAL A 21 -7.04 -1.38 3.27
N LEU A 22 -6.98 -0.81 4.49
CA LEU A 22 -6.16 -1.34 5.57
C LEU A 22 -6.57 -2.78 5.93
N ALA A 23 -7.87 -3.02 6.18
CA ALA A 23 -8.36 -4.35 6.51
C ALA A 23 -8.09 -5.39 5.41
N LEU A 24 -8.27 -5.00 4.15
CA LEU A 24 -8.05 -5.89 3.02
C LEU A 24 -6.56 -6.19 2.82
N THR A 25 -5.70 -5.18 2.91
CA THR A 25 -4.25 -5.37 2.78
C THR A 25 -3.69 -6.21 3.92
N ASP A 26 -4.17 -6.04 5.16
CA ASP A 26 -3.80 -6.91 6.27
C ASP A 26 -4.26 -8.35 6.06
N SER A 27 -5.48 -8.56 5.55
CA SER A 27 -5.95 -9.90 5.19
C SER A 27 -5.06 -10.54 4.12
N VAL A 28 -4.68 -9.80 3.08
CA VAL A 28 -3.82 -10.29 2.00
C VAL A 28 -2.42 -10.62 2.53
N LEU A 29 -1.82 -9.73 3.31
CA LEU A 29 -0.48 -9.89 3.86
C LEU A 29 -0.40 -11.01 4.92
N SER A 30 -1.51 -11.34 5.58
CA SER A 30 -1.59 -12.50 6.47
C SER A 30 -1.46 -13.84 5.72
N GLN A 31 -1.86 -13.88 4.45
CA GLN A 31 -1.79 -15.07 3.61
C GLN A 31 -0.49 -15.10 2.78
N ALA A 32 -0.06 -13.93 2.30
CA ALA A 32 1.13 -13.77 1.47
C ALA A 32 1.83 -12.44 1.82
N ASN A 33 2.86 -12.54 2.65
CA ASN A 33 3.60 -11.39 3.15
C ASN A 33 4.66 -10.85 2.17
N ASN A 34 4.65 -11.26 0.91
CA ASN A 34 5.65 -10.90 -0.09
C ASN A 34 5.05 -10.16 -1.30
N ILE A 35 3.85 -9.60 -1.14
CA ILE A 35 3.14 -8.87 -2.19
C ILE A 35 3.41 -7.37 -2.02
N GLU A 36 4.30 -6.82 -2.83
CA GLU A 36 4.71 -5.41 -2.79
C GLU A 36 3.53 -4.44 -2.95
N GLU A 37 2.54 -4.82 -3.77
CA GLU A 37 1.37 -4.01 -4.05
C GLU A 37 0.49 -3.86 -2.79
N ALA A 38 0.34 -4.92 -2.01
CA ALA A 38 -0.43 -4.88 -0.77
C ALA A 38 0.26 -3.98 0.28
N TYR A 39 1.59 -4.01 0.37
CA TYR A 39 2.34 -3.06 1.22
C TYR A 39 2.16 -1.61 0.75
N TYR A 40 2.21 -1.35 -0.56
CA TYR A 40 2.00 0.00 -1.08
C TYR A 40 0.64 0.57 -0.69
N TRP A 41 -0.42 -0.19 -0.93
CA TRP A 41 -1.79 0.23 -0.61
C TRP A 41 -2.02 0.33 0.89
N ARG A 42 -1.39 -0.53 1.70
CA ARG A 42 -1.47 -0.41 3.15
C ARG A 42 -0.81 0.87 3.65
N GLY A 43 0.33 1.24 3.07
CA GLY A 43 1.01 2.49 3.38
C GLY A 43 0.16 3.71 3.00
N ARG A 44 -0.49 3.68 1.83
CA ARG A 44 -1.44 4.70 1.39
C ARG A 44 -2.61 4.86 2.38
N ALA A 45 -3.19 3.75 2.82
CA ALA A 45 -4.26 3.73 3.81
C ALA A 45 -3.80 4.30 5.16
N ARG A 46 -2.63 3.90 5.65
CA ARG A 46 -2.05 4.37 6.92
C ARG A 46 -1.76 5.88 6.88
N LEU A 47 -1.24 6.39 5.78
CA LEU A 47 -1.04 7.83 5.59
C LEU A 47 -2.37 8.57 5.71
N ALA A 48 -3.42 8.11 5.02
CA ALA A 48 -4.74 8.72 5.06
C ALA A 48 -5.41 8.63 6.45
N LEU A 49 -5.05 7.62 7.25
CA LEU A 49 -5.49 7.45 8.64
C LEU A 49 -4.63 8.23 9.65
N GLY A 50 -3.62 8.98 9.20
CA GLY A 50 -2.78 9.83 10.06
C GLY A 50 -1.55 9.13 10.65
N ASP A 51 -1.13 7.99 10.10
CA ASP A 51 0.08 7.27 10.48
C ASP A 51 1.14 7.28 9.37
N PRO A 52 1.83 8.42 9.15
CA PRO A 52 2.85 8.55 8.10
C PRO A 52 4.11 7.72 8.38
N HIS A 53 4.40 7.40 9.65
CA HIS A 53 5.56 6.59 10.01
C HIS A 53 5.36 5.14 9.58
N ALA A 54 4.24 4.53 9.93
CA ALA A 54 3.93 3.17 9.49
C ALA A 54 3.71 3.09 7.97
N ALA A 55 3.22 4.16 7.35
CA ALA A 55 3.12 4.27 5.90
C ALA A 55 4.50 4.19 5.20
N ALA A 56 5.47 4.95 5.71
CA ALA A 56 6.83 4.94 5.17
C ALA A 56 7.48 3.55 5.28
N ASP A 57 7.29 2.86 6.41
CA ASP A 57 7.83 1.52 6.61
C ASP A 57 7.22 0.48 5.65
N ASP A 58 5.92 0.60 5.37
CA ASP A 58 5.26 -0.21 4.36
C ASP A 58 5.80 0.06 2.96
N TRP A 59 6.02 1.32 2.58
CA TRP A 59 6.58 1.65 1.27
C TRP A 59 8.02 1.17 1.10
N ARG A 60 8.85 1.28 2.13
CA ARG A 60 10.19 0.67 2.13
C ARG A 60 10.10 -0.84 2.00
N THR A 61 9.13 -1.46 2.65
CA THR A 61 8.89 -2.91 2.53
C THR A 61 8.51 -3.30 1.11
N ALA A 62 7.62 -2.55 0.47
CA ALA A 62 7.26 -2.77 -0.92
C ALA A 62 8.48 -2.70 -1.86
N LEU A 63 9.38 -1.73 -1.65
CA LEU A 63 10.62 -1.61 -2.42
C LEU A 63 11.62 -2.73 -2.14
N ARG A 64 11.64 -3.29 -0.92
CA ARG A 64 12.47 -4.46 -0.60
C ARG A 64 12.01 -5.69 -1.37
N TYR A 65 10.71 -5.89 -1.54
CA TYR A 65 10.17 -7.00 -2.33
C TYR A 65 10.33 -6.77 -3.83
N ASN A 66 10.08 -5.54 -4.30
CA ASN A 66 10.24 -5.18 -5.71
C ASN A 66 10.75 -3.75 -5.86
N ARG A 67 12.07 -3.59 -6.02
CA ARG A 67 12.71 -2.29 -6.23
C ARG A 67 12.29 -1.57 -7.50
N ASN A 68 11.74 -2.29 -8.48
CA ASN A 68 11.28 -1.72 -9.75
C ASN A 68 9.84 -1.20 -9.64
N TYR A 69 9.14 -1.48 -8.54
CA TYR A 69 7.84 -0.90 -8.27
C TYR A 69 8.05 0.54 -7.77
N LEU A 70 7.94 1.49 -8.69
CA LEU A 70 8.32 2.89 -8.41
C LEU A 70 7.29 3.68 -7.60
N ALA A 71 6.06 3.19 -7.47
CA ALA A 71 4.98 3.91 -6.77
C ALA A 71 5.30 4.17 -5.28
N PRO A 72 5.78 3.18 -4.49
CA PRO A 72 6.24 3.41 -3.11
C PRO A 72 7.37 4.44 -3.00
N ALA A 73 8.34 4.44 -3.92
CA ALA A 73 9.45 5.39 -3.89
C ALA A 73 8.98 6.84 -4.12
N ARG A 74 8.00 7.02 -5.02
CA ARG A 74 7.35 8.33 -5.23
C ARG A 74 6.57 8.76 -3.99
N ALA A 75 5.82 7.86 -3.37
CA ALA A 75 5.08 8.15 -2.15
C ALA A 75 6.01 8.57 -1.00
N LEU A 76 7.16 7.92 -0.84
CA LEU A 76 8.19 8.34 0.12
C LEU A 76 8.71 9.75 -0.20
N ALA A 77 9.03 10.03 -1.47
CA ALA A 77 9.53 11.34 -1.89
C ALA A 77 8.49 12.47 -1.68
N GLU A 78 7.20 12.20 -1.88
CA GLU A 78 6.11 13.14 -1.60
C GLU A 78 6.03 13.49 -0.11
N GLN A 79 6.43 12.59 0.78
CA GLN A 79 6.55 12.83 2.21
C GLN A 79 7.90 13.47 2.61
N GLY A 80 8.76 13.79 1.65
CA GLY A 80 10.12 14.29 1.91
C GLY A 80 11.06 13.22 2.49
N LEU A 81 10.73 11.94 2.32
CA LEU A 81 11.49 10.81 2.82
C LEU A 81 12.27 10.12 1.69
N THR A 82 13.38 9.49 2.06
CA THR A 82 14.17 8.69 1.12
C THR A 82 13.70 7.21 1.11
N PRO A 83 13.71 6.55 -0.06
CA PRO A 83 13.52 5.12 -0.25
C PRO A 83 14.37 4.23 0.67
#